data_AF-A0A535L4K8-F1
#
_entry.id   AF-A0A535L4K8-F1
#
_cell.length_a   1.000
_cell.length_b   1.000
_cell.length_c   1.000
_cell.angle_alpha   90.00
_cell.angle_beta   90.00
_cell.angle_gamma   90.00
#
_symmetry.space_group_name_H-M   'P 1'
#
loop_
_entity.id
_entity.type
_entity.pdbx_description
1 polymer ?
#
loop_
_entity_poly.entity_id
_entity_poly.type
_entity_poly.pdbx_seq_one_letter_code
_entity_poly.pdbx_strand_id
1 'polypeptide(L)'
;MLKTPNRSTQLHTLLTQLNLAAMADIFADVALRAAKEGLSHEAYLYELARLETEQRTQRRTARLVRASGLPVEKTFRTLSLSRLSPSLQLQLERLKSASFLETATNIIAIGKPGVGKP
;
A
#
# COMPACT_ATOMS: atom_id res chain seq x y z
N MET A 1 -29.13 10.67 -36.80
CA MET A 1 -28.24 11.34 -35.82
C MET A 1 -27.47 10.27 -35.08
N LEU A 2 -26.19 10.07 -35.38
CA LEU A 2 -25.35 9.06 -34.74
C LEU A 2 -25.19 9.44 -33.26
N LYS A 3 -25.63 8.58 -32.34
CA LYS A 3 -25.34 8.71 -30.90
C LYS A 3 -23.82 8.77 -30.76
N THR A 4 -23.26 9.92 -30.42
CA THR A 4 -21.85 10.02 -30.00
C THR A 4 -21.65 8.98 -28.90
N PRO A 5 -20.78 7.98 -29.09
CA PRO A 5 -20.58 6.97 -28.06
C PRO A 5 -20.11 7.68 -26.79
N ASN A 6 -20.66 7.26 -25.65
CA ASN A 6 -20.29 7.83 -24.36
C ASN A 6 -18.82 7.51 -24.09
N ARG A 7 -17.91 8.43 -24.46
CA ARG A 7 -16.46 8.26 -24.36
C ARG A 7 -16.02 7.88 -22.95
N SER A 8 -16.78 8.30 -21.94
CA SER A 8 -16.58 7.90 -20.54
C SER A 8 -16.76 6.39 -20.33
N THR A 9 -17.83 5.81 -20.88
CA THR A 9 -18.10 4.37 -20.82
C THR A 9 -17.05 3.56 -21.59
N GLN A 10 -16.63 4.05 -22.75
CA GLN A 10 -15.56 3.41 -23.53
C GLN A 10 -14.23 3.46 -22.78
N LEU A 11 -13.88 4.61 -22.20
CA LEU A 11 -12.68 4.77 -21.38
C LEU A 11 -12.70 3.85 -20.17
N HIS A 12 -13.81 3.78 -19.44
CA HIS A 12 -13.96 2.85 -18.32
C HIS A 12 -13.69 1.40 -18.77
N THR A 13 -14.30 0.97 -19.88
CA THR A 13 -14.11 -0.39 -20.42
C THR A 13 -12.63 -0.66 -20.77
N LEU A 14 -11.96 0.28 -21.43
CA LEU A 14 -10.53 0.18 -21.76
C LEU A 14 -9.66 0.12 -20.50
N LEU A 15 -9.93 0.96 -19.50
CA LEU A 15 -9.19 0.96 -18.23
C LEU A 15 -9.37 -0.37 -17.48
N THR A 16 -10.58 -0.94 -17.47
CA THR A 16 -10.82 -2.27 -16.90
C THR A 16 -10.03 -3.35 -17.64
N GLN A 17 -10.02 -3.34 -18.98
CA GLN A 17 -9.24 -4.29 -19.79
C GLN A 17 -7.73 -4.20 -19.54
N LEU A 18 -7.22 -3.00 -19.26
CA LEU A 18 -5.82 -2.76 -18.92
C LEU A 18 -5.49 -3.07 -17.44
N ASN A 19 -6.45 -3.61 -16.68
CA ASN A 19 -6.35 -3.84 -15.24
C ASN A 19 -6.10 -2.55 -14.42
N LEU A 20 -6.52 -1.39 -14.92
CA LEU A 20 -6.41 -0.08 -14.26
C LEU A 20 -7.71 0.23 -13.51
N ALA A 21 -8.06 -0.63 -12.56
CA ALA A 21 -9.34 -0.58 -11.86
C ALA A 21 -9.51 0.70 -11.02
N ALA A 22 -8.44 1.18 -10.38
CA ALA A 22 -8.49 2.43 -9.62
C ALA A 22 -8.81 3.59 -10.54
N MET A 23 -8.09 3.69 -11.66
CA MET A 23 -8.30 4.74 -12.65
C MET A 23 -9.72 4.68 -13.21
N ALA A 24 -10.23 3.49 -13.50
CA ALA A 24 -11.59 3.30 -14.02
C ALA A 24 -12.66 3.86 -13.06
N ASP A 25 -12.46 3.71 -11.75
CA ASP A 25 -13.39 4.19 -10.74
C ASP A 25 -13.30 5.71 -10.52
N ILE A 26 -12.09 6.30 -10.61
CA ILE A 26 -11.84 7.69 -10.17
C ILE A 26 -11.67 8.72 -11.29
N PHE A 27 -11.51 8.30 -12.56
CA PHE A 27 -11.10 9.23 -13.62
C PHE A 27 -12.07 10.41 -13.79
N ALA A 28 -13.37 10.17 -13.65
CA ALA A 28 -14.38 11.21 -13.78
C ALA A 28 -14.24 12.29 -12.69
N ASP A 29 -13.99 11.88 -11.45
CA ASP A 29 -13.83 12.81 -10.32
C ASP A 29 -12.55 13.62 -10.42
N VAL A 30 -11.45 12.98 -10.84
CA VAL A 30 -10.17 13.67 -11.07
C VAL A 30 -10.29 14.61 -12.26
N ALA A 31 -11.05 14.28 -13.31
CA ALA A 31 -11.28 15.16 -14.45
C ALA A 31 -12.09 16.41 -14.06
N LEU A 32 -13.12 16.25 -13.22
CA LEU A 32 -13.88 17.38 -12.67
C LEU A 32 -13.00 18.29 -11.82
N ARG A 33 -12.09 17.72 -11.03
CA ARG A 33 -11.13 18.47 -10.22
C ARG A 33 -10.11 19.20 -11.08
N ALA A 34 -9.54 18.52 -12.07
CA ALA A 34 -8.61 19.09 -13.03
C ALA A 34 -9.20 20.29 -13.78
N ALA A 35 -10.47 20.19 -14.19
CA ALA A 35 -11.19 21.29 -14.82
C ALA A 35 -11.38 22.50 -13.88
N LYS A 36 -11.65 22.26 -12.58
CA LYS A 36 -11.80 23.32 -11.57
C LYS A 36 -10.47 23.99 -11.21
N GLU A 37 -9.41 23.21 -11.11
CA GLU A 37 -8.09 23.66 -10.68
C GLU A 37 -7.20 24.13 -11.85
N GLY A 38 -7.66 23.96 -13.09
CA GLY A 38 -6.90 24.33 -14.29
C GLY A 38 -5.67 23.45 -14.51
N LEU A 39 -5.72 22.19 -14.09
CA LEU A 39 -4.61 21.26 -14.26
C LEU A 39 -4.32 21.02 -15.75
N SER A 40 -3.03 20.92 -16.09
CA SER A 40 -2.62 20.48 -17.42
C SER A 40 -3.05 19.03 -17.66
N HIS A 41 -3.15 18.64 -18.93
CA HIS A 41 -3.44 17.25 -19.31
C HIS A 41 -2.41 16.26 -18.73
N GLU A 42 -1.14 16.67 -18.67
CA GLU A 42 -0.06 15.88 -18.06
C GLU A 42 -0.26 15.72 -16.56
N ALA A 43 -0.60 16.80 -15.85
CA ALA A 43 -0.87 16.75 -14.41
C ALA A 43 -2.09 15.87 -14.08
N TYR A 44 -3.14 15.94 -14.89
CA TYR A 44 -4.29 15.05 -14.78
C TYR A 44 -3.90 13.57 -14.94
N LEU A 45 -3.15 13.24 -16.00
CA LEU A 45 -2.73 11.85 -16.24
C LEU A 45 -1.79 11.35 -15.15
N TYR A 46 -0.88 12.19 -14.67
CA TYR A 46 0.01 11.89 -13.55
C TYR A 46 -0.77 11.53 -12.28
N GLU A 47 -1.77 12.33 -11.91
CA GLU A 47 -2.57 12.05 -10.70
C GLU A 47 -3.34 10.72 -10.81
N LEU A 48 -3.89 10.40 -11.98
CA LEU A 48 -4.53 9.10 -12.19
C LEU A 48 -3.55 7.93 -12.02
N ALA A 49 -2.37 8.02 -12.65
CA ALA A 49 -1.36 6.99 -12.56
C ALA A 49 -0.81 6.83 -11.13
N ARG A 50 -0.66 7.94 -10.40
CA ARG A 50 -0.25 7.97 -9.00
C ARG A 50 -1.25 7.21 -8.12
N LEU A 51 -2.54 7.53 -8.26
CA LEU A 51 -3.62 6.92 -7.46
C LEU A 51 -3.77 5.42 -7.76
N GLU A 52 -3.62 5.00 -9.02
CA GLU A 52 -3.59 3.58 -9.39
C GLU A 52 -2.43 2.83 -8.73
N THR A 53 -1.23 3.40 -8.80
CA THR A 53 -0.02 2.80 -8.22
C THR A 53 -0.16 2.67 -6.70
N GLU A 54 -0.71 3.70 -6.05
CA GLU A 54 -0.98 3.69 -4.62
C GLU A 54 -1.98 2.59 -4.24
N GLN A 55 -3.12 2.50 -4.93
CA GLN A 55 -4.14 1.50 -4.62
C GLN A 55 -3.62 0.07 -4.89
N ARG A 56 -2.82 -0.15 -5.95
CA ARG A 56 -2.14 -1.43 -6.20
C ARG A 56 -1.19 -1.80 -5.07
N THR A 57 -0.42 -0.84 -4.58
CA THR A 57 0.50 -1.05 -3.46
C THR A 57 -0.26 -1.41 -2.19
N GLN A 58 -1.34 -0.68 -1.87
CA GLN A 58 -2.19 -0.97 -0.72
C GLN A 58 -2.82 -2.37 -0.80
N ARG A 59 -3.38 -2.76 -1.95
CA ARG A 59 -3.94 -4.10 -2.19
C ARG A 59 -2.87 -5.19 -2.04
N ARG A 60 -1.67 -4.96 -2.58
CA ARG A 60 -0.53 -5.89 -2.44
C ARG A 60 -0.15 -6.08 -0.98
N THR A 61 0.01 -4.98 -0.23
CA THR A 61 0.35 -5.02 1.20
C THR A 61 -0.73 -5.72 2.01
N ALA A 62 -2.01 -5.37 1.81
CA ALA A 62 -3.12 -6.02 2.50
C ALA A 62 -3.17 -7.53 2.24
N ARG A 63 -2.92 -7.96 0.99
CA ARG A 63 -2.83 -9.38 0.63
C ARG A 63 -1.66 -10.08 1.34
N LEU A 64 -0.48 -9.48 1.37
CA LEU A 64 0.69 -10.04 2.04
C LEU A 64 0.50 -10.14 3.56
N VAL A 65 -0.09 -9.11 4.18
CA VAL A 65 -0.42 -9.12 5.62
C VAL A 65 -1.44 -10.21 5.94
N ARG A 66 -2.46 -10.41 5.09
CA ARG A 66 -3.43 -11.50 5.29
C ARG A 66 -2.77 -12.88 5.12
N ALA A 67 -1.87 -13.01 4.15
CA ALA A 67 -1.19 -14.27 3.86
C ALA A 67 -0.12 -14.63 4.91
N SER A 68 0.43 -13.66 5.64
CA SER A 68 1.49 -13.91 6.64
C SER A 68 0.99 -14.58 7.91
N GLY A 69 -0.33 -14.61 8.14
CA GLY A 69 -0.93 -15.17 9.37
C GLY A 69 -0.54 -14.41 10.64
N LEU A 70 0.07 -13.23 10.51
CA LEU A 70 0.50 -12.43 11.66
C LEU A 70 -0.72 -11.82 12.39
N PRO A 71 -0.77 -11.88 13.74
CA PRO A 71 -1.82 -11.22 14.50
C PRO A 71 -1.81 -9.71 14.26
N VAL A 72 -2.93 -9.16 13.77
CA VAL A 72 -3.07 -7.74 13.39
C VAL A 72 -2.81 -6.79 14.58
N GLU A 73 -3.13 -7.22 15.79
CA GLU A 73 -3.01 -6.43 17.02
C GLU A 73 -1.57 -6.35 17.56
N LYS A 74 -0.69 -7.26 17.13
CA LYS A 74 0.70 -7.33 17.59
C LYS A 74 1.59 -6.47 16.69
N THR A 75 1.57 -5.17 16.96
CA THR A 75 2.41 -4.19 16.26
C THR A 75 3.48 -3.63 17.21
N PHE A 76 4.53 -3.02 16.66
CA PHE A 76 5.50 -2.28 17.49
C PHE A 76 4.85 -1.16 18.32
N ARG A 77 3.68 -0.64 17.92
CA ARG A 77 2.93 0.37 18.68
C ARG A 77 2.32 -0.20 19.96
N THR A 78 1.93 -1.48 19.96
CA THR A 78 1.35 -2.16 21.13
C THR A 78 2.42 -2.84 22.00
N LEU A 79 3.66 -2.93 21.54
CA LEU A 79 4.78 -3.49 22.31
C LEU A 79 5.33 -2.47 23.33
N SER A 80 5.21 -2.80 24.61
CA SER A 80 5.79 -1.98 25.70
C SER A 80 7.31 -2.15 25.79
N LEU A 81 8.06 -1.36 24.99
CA LEU A 81 9.53 -1.39 24.95
C LEU A 81 10.18 -1.12 26.32
N SER A 82 9.54 -0.32 27.18
CA SER A 82 10.03 0.00 28.54
C SER A 82 10.18 -1.21 29.46
N ARG A 83 9.52 -2.34 29.15
CA ARG A 83 9.63 -3.59 29.90
C ARG A 83 10.81 -4.45 29.46
N LEU A 84 11.51 -4.05 28.40
CA LEU A 84 12.62 -4.78 27.80
C LEU A 84 13.95 -4.16 28.24
N SER A 85 15.00 -4.97 28.34
CA SER A 85 16.34 -4.47 28.67
C SER A 85 16.83 -3.47 27.61
N PRO A 86 17.70 -2.51 27.98
CA PRO A 86 18.26 -1.54 27.02
C PRO A 86 18.92 -2.20 25.81
N SER A 87 19.59 -3.34 26.00
CA SER A 87 20.19 -4.14 24.93
C SER A 87 19.17 -4.65 23.92
N LEU A 88 18.00 -5.09 24.40
CA LEU A 88 16.95 -5.65 23.55
C LEU A 88 16.14 -4.55 22.84
N GLN A 89 15.97 -3.38 23.48
CA GLN A 89 15.41 -2.20 22.83
C GLN A 89 16.27 -1.77 21.62
N LEU A 90 17.60 -1.72 21.78
CA LEU A 90 18.51 -1.38 20.68
C LEU A 90 18.44 -2.40 19.52
N GLN A 91 18.32 -3.69 19.84
CA GLN A 91 18.13 -4.75 18.83
C GLN A 91 16.81 -4.57 18.08
N LEU A 92 15.71 -4.28 18.79
CA LEU A 92 14.40 -4.06 18.16
C LEU A 92 14.39 -2.82 17.25
N GLU A 93 15.03 -1.72 17.64
CA GLU A 93 15.14 -0.55 16.76
C GLU A 93 15.93 -0.87 15.47
N ARG A 94 16.98 -1.70 15.55
CA ARG A 94 17.67 -2.19 14.35
C ARG A 94 16.80 -3.11 13.50
N LEU A 95 15.92 -3.91 14.10
CA LEU A 95 14.99 -4.75 13.35
C LEU A 95 13.86 -3.93 12.69
N LYS A 96 13.41 -2.84 13.34
CA LYS A 96 12.38 -1.93 12.81
C LYS A 96 12.80 -1.22 11.53
N SER A 97 14.10 -1.00 11.31
CA SER A 97 14.59 -0.41 10.05
C SER A 97 14.45 -1.37 8.86
N ALA A 98 14.21 -2.66 9.11
CA ALA A 98 14.18 -3.72 8.10
C ALA A 98 15.47 -3.86 7.27
N SER A 99 16.60 -3.28 7.71
CA SER A 99 17.87 -3.29 6.96
C SER A 99 18.43 -4.70 6.73
N PHE A 100 18.04 -5.66 7.57
CA PHE A 100 18.40 -7.07 7.39
C PHE A 100 17.86 -7.68 6.09
N LEU A 101 16.83 -7.08 5.48
CA LEU A 101 16.31 -7.51 4.17
C LEU A 101 17.29 -7.20 3.03
N GLU A 102 18.06 -6.12 3.14
CA GLU A 102 19.02 -5.69 2.10
C GLU A 102 20.18 -6.68 1.97
N THR A 103 20.60 -7.27 3.10
CA THR A 103 21.71 -8.21 3.17
C THR A 103 21.27 -9.67 3.28
N ALA A 104 19.96 -9.94 3.17
CA ALA A 104 19.37 -11.27 3.38
C ALA A 104 19.81 -11.93 4.70
N THR A 105 19.96 -11.14 5.76
CA THR A 105 20.42 -11.64 7.06
C THR A 105 19.27 -12.35 7.79
N ASN A 106 19.51 -13.60 8.18
CA ASN A 106 18.55 -14.40 8.93
C ASN A 106 18.41 -13.91 10.38
N ILE A 107 17.17 -13.82 10.87
CA ILE A 107 16.86 -13.47 12.26
C ILE A 107 16.34 -14.71 12.97
N ILE A 108 16.92 -15.04 14.12
CA ILE A 108 16.50 -16.16 14.96
C ILE A 108 16.00 -15.61 16.30
N ALA A 109 14.73 -15.84 16.60
CA ALA A 109 14.12 -15.46 17.88
C ALA A 109 14.07 -16.68 18.83
N ILE A 110 14.84 -16.64 19.92
CA ILE A 110 14.95 -17.72 20.92
C ILE A 110 14.34 -17.24 22.26
N GLY A 111 13.66 -18.14 22.98
CA GLY A 111 13.00 -17.84 24.25
C GLY A 111 12.27 -19.05 24.83
N LYS A 112 11.63 -18.92 26.00
CA LYS A 112 10.83 -20.00 26.58
C LYS A 112 9.51 -20.18 25.81
N PRO A 113 8.88 -21.38 25.79
CA PRO A 113 7.55 -21.55 25.21
C PRO A 113 6.52 -20.61 25.87
N GLY A 114 5.57 -20.08 25.10
CA GLY A 114 4.47 -19.26 25.63
C GLY A 114 4.77 -17.76 25.84
N VAL A 115 5.99 -17.27 25.57
CA VAL A 115 6.36 -15.85 25.78
C VAL A 115 6.06 -14.92 24.59
N GLY A 116 5.31 -15.39 23.59
CA GLY A 116 4.94 -14.57 22.44
C GLY A 116 6.07 -14.35 21.42
N LYS A 117 6.97 -15.33 21.26
CA LYS A 117 7.73 -15.43 20.01
C LYS A 117 6.73 -15.42 18.84
N PRO A 118 7.04 -14.75 17.73
CA PRO A 118 6.20 -14.80 16.54
C PRO A 118 6.01 -16.25 16.08
#